data_AF-A0A2K8Z868-F1
#
_entry.id   AF-A0A2K8Z868-F1
#
_cell.length_a   1.000
_cell.length_b   1.000
_cell.length_c   1.000
_cell.angle_alpha   90.00
_cell.angle_beta   90.00
_cell.angle_gamma   90.00
#
_symmetry.space_group_name_H-M   'P 1'
#
loop_
_entity.id
_entity.type
_entity.pdbx_description
1 polymer ?
#
loop_
_entity_poly.entity_id
_entity_poly.type
_entity_poly.pdbx_seq_one_letter_code
_entity_poly.pdbx_strand_id
1 'polypeptide(L)'
;MKCSPIWALLLIALVACLAFIPFDKPWPYPLKAQILASLQQDSSRRNTDEAAFAFSCIGDYGQALRFNDKNTIPQWTLKGFIKHADTLAIQHSKPVPAQEYIIQRAQSEQLVIINEAHHNPPHRVFTASLLKGLYQAGFRYLAAETLYASDSTLNQRGYPLIGSGYYTREPTRSLPVVKTGKLPKPATWKRS
;
A
#
# COMPACT_ATOMS: atom_id res chain seq x y z
N MET A 1 -47.35 45.14 -1.11
CA MET A 1 -46.37 44.43 -1.97
C MET A 1 -46.72 42.95 -1.93
N LYS A 2 -47.28 42.40 -3.02
CA LYS A 2 -47.65 40.97 -3.08
C LYS A 2 -46.38 40.19 -3.46
N CYS A 3 -45.82 39.42 -2.53
CA CYS A 3 -44.70 38.52 -2.80
C CYS A 3 -45.17 37.46 -3.81
N SER A 4 -44.54 37.44 -4.99
CA SER A 4 -44.84 36.46 -6.03
C SER A 4 -44.45 35.05 -5.56
N PRO A 5 -45.33 34.05 -5.66
CA PRO A 5 -45.05 32.68 -5.21
C PRO A 5 -43.94 31.99 -6.03
N ILE A 6 -43.52 32.61 -7.15
CA ILE A 6 -42.48 32.11 -8.04
C ILE A 6 -41.13 31.98 -7.31
N TRP A 7 -40.82 32.89 -6.38
CA TRP A 7 -39.56 32.83 -5.61
C TRP A 7 -39.57 31.70 -4.57
N ALA A 8 -40.72 31.40 -3.96
CA ALA A 8 -40.85 30.28 -3.04
C ALA A 8 -40.74 28.94 -3.77
N LEU A 9 -41.32 28.83 -4.97
CA LEU A 9 -41.22 27.64 -5.82
C LEU A 9 -39.80 27.43 -6.36
N LEU A 10 -39.08 28.49 -6.74
CA LEU A 10 -37.68 28.41 -7.15
C LEU A 10 -36.76 27.99 -6.00
N LEU A 11 -37.01 28.48 -4.78
CA LEU A 11 -36.24 28.09 -3.60
C LEU A 11 -36.46 26.61 -3.24
N ILE A 12 -37.71 26.14 -3.29
CA ILE A 12 -38.06 24.73 -3.06
C ILE A 12 -37.44 23.83 -4.15
N ALA A 13 -37.48 24.25 -5.42
CA ALA A 13 -36.84 23.52 -6.51
C ALA A 13 -35.31 23.47 -6.37
N LEU A 14 -34.67 24.56 -5.92
CA LEU A 14 -33.22 24.60 -5.66
C LEU A 14 -32.81 23.66 -4.50
N VAL A 15 -33.58 23.66 -3.41
CA VAL A 15 -33.34 22.77 -2.25
C VAL A 15 -33.58 21.30 -2.62
N ALA A 16 -34.63 21.00 -3.39
CA ALA A 16 -34.90 19.65 -3.88
C ALA A 16 -33.81 19.14 -4.85
N CYS A 17 -33.22 20.03 -5.66
CA CYS A 17 -32.15 19.70 -6.60
C CYS A 17 -30.80 19.45 -5.89
N LEU A 18 -30.56 20.06 -4.72
CA LEU A 18 -29.37 19.80 -3.89
C LEU A 18 -29.50 18.54 -3.03
N ALA A 19 -30.72 18.12 -2.67
CA ALA A 19 -30.97 16.95 -1.82
C ALA A 19 -30.89 15.60 -2.57
N PHE A 20 -30.78 15.61 -3.90
CA PHE A 20 -30.79 14.42 -4.76
C PHE A 20 -29.56 14.33 -5.67
N ILE A 21 -28.38 14.71 -5.18
CA ILE A 21 -27.14 14.18 -5.76
C ILE A 21 -26.84 12.91 -4.98
N PRO A 22 -27.22 11.71 -5.48
CA PRO A 22 -26.78 10.48 -4.85
C PRO A 22 -25.25 10.44 -4.97
N PHE A 23 -24.57 10.53 -3.83
CA PHE A 23 -23.13 10.32 -3.77
C PHE A 23 -22.90 8.81 -3.90
N ASP A 24 -23.12 8.27 -5.09
CA ASP A 24 -23.21 6.83 -5.37
C ASP A 24 -21.87 6.09 -5.26
N LYS A 25 -20.79 6.75 -4.84
CA LYS A 25 -19.52 6.11 -4.50
C LYS A 25 -18.95 6.73 -3.25
N PRO A 26 -18.92 6.03 -2.10
CA PRO A 26 -18.21 6.53 -0.93
C PRO A 26 -16.77 6.85 -1.34
N TRP A 27 -16.29 8.02 -0.91
CA TRP A 27 -14.93 8.46 -1.22
C TRP A 27 -13.95 7.36 -0.75
N PRO A 28 -12.94 6.98 -1.55
CA PRO A 28 -12.07 5.84 -1.21
C PRO A 28 -11.23 6.08 0.05
N TYR A 29 -11.21 7.31 0.55
CA TYR A 29 -10.51 7.75 1.74
C TYR A 29 -11.51 8.08 2.84
N PRO A 30 -11.68 7.21 3.85
CA PRO A 30 -12.58 7.47 4.97
C PRO A 30 -12.05 8.61 5.85
N LEU A 31 -12.95 9.36 6.47
CA LEU A 31 -12.57 10.32 7.51
C LEU A 31 -12.02 9.58 8.73
N LYS A 32 -11.07 10.20 9.44
CA LYS A 32 -10.52 9.65 10.69
C LYS A 32 -11.61 9.23 11.69
N ALA A 33 -12.67 10.03 11.83
CA ALA A 33 -13.79 9.71 12.71
C ALA A 33 -14.53 8.43 12.29
N GLN A 34 -14.66 8.16 10.99
CA GLN A 34 -15.29 6.94 10.48
C GLN A 34 -14.44 5.70 10.77
N ILE A 35 -13.11 5.80 10.63
CA ILE A 35 -12.18 4.73 10.98
C ILE A 35 -12.23 4.43 12.48
N LEU A 36 -12.29 5.47 13.33
CA LEU A 36 -12.40 5.29 14.78
C LEU A 36 -13.75 4.69 15.19
N ALA A 37 -14.84 5.10 14.54
CA ALA A 37 -16.17 4.54 14.78
C ALA A 37 -16.25 3.05 14.40
N SER A 38 -15.64 2.63 13.29
CA SER A 38 -15.63 1.22 12.91
C SER A 38 -14.89 0.36 13.94
N LEU A 39 -13.80 0.86 14.50
CA LEU A 39 -13.02 0.18 15.56
C LEU A 39 -13.77 0.06 16.89
N GLN A 40 -14.60 1.05 17.22
CA GLN A 40 -15.48 0.99 18.41
C GLN A 40 -16.57 -0.09 18.25
N GLN A 41 -17.06 -0.27 17.03
CA GLN A 41 -18.09 -1.25 16.72
C GLN A 41 -17.53 -2.68 16.64
N ASP A 42 -16.35 -2.85 16.07
CA ASP A 42 -15.66 -4.14 15.95
C ASP A 42 -14.17 -3.98 16.29
N SER A 43 -13.70 -4.61 17.36
CA SER A 43 -12.28 -4.62 17.71
C SER A 43 -11.57 -5.90 17.27
N SER A 44 -12.12 -6.62 16.29
CA SER A 44 -11.48 -7.80 15.71
C SER A 44 -10.11 -7.46 15.10
N ARG A 45 -9.22 -8.45 15.07
CA ARG A 45 -7.90 -8.32 14.44
C ARG A 45 -8.02 -7.84 13.00
N ARG A 46 -8.94 -8.43 12.23
CA ARG A 46 -9.19 -8.05 10.83
C ARG A 46 -9.56 -6.58 10.71
N ASN A 47 -10.53 -6.10 11.49
CA ASN A 47 -10.95 -4.70 11.40
C ASN A 47 -9.83 -3.75 11.85
N THR A 48 -8.99 -4.18 12.80
CA THR A 48 -7.86 -3.37 13.25
C THR A 48 -6.73 -3.32 12.21
N ASP A 49 -6.47 -4.40 11.48
CA ASP A 49 -5.53 -4.42 10.34
C ASP A 49 -6.06 -3.56 9.19
N GLU A 50 -7.37 -3.63 8.90
CA GLU A 50 -8.05 -2.78 7.91
C GLU A 50 -8.00 -1.30 8.29
N ALA A 51 -8.22 -0.98 9.57
CA ALA A 51 -8.13 0.39 10.08
C ALA A 51 -6.69 0.92 10.02
N ALA A 52 -5.69 0.10 10.32
CA ALA A 52 -4.29 0.48 10.17
C ALA A 52 -3.97 0.82 8.70
N PHE A 53 -4.46 0.03 7.75
CA PHE A 53 -4.36 0.35 6.33
C PHE A 53 -5.12 1.64 5.97
N ALA A 54 -6.34 1.84 6.47
CA ALA A 54 -7.14 3.04 6.22
C ALA A 54 -6.46 4.32 6.77
N PHE A 55 -5.87 4.27 7.96
CA PHE A 55 -5.05 5.36 8.51
C PHE A 55 -3.87 5.68 7.60
N SER A 56 -3.20 4.65 7.05
CA SER A 56 -2.11 4.87 6.09
C SER A 56 -2.60 5.54 4.80
N CYS A 57 -3.81 5.21 4.33
CA CYS A 57 -4.38 5.82 3.13
C CYS A 57 -4.66 7.32 3.29
N ILE A 58 -4.93 7.79 4.52
CA ILE A 58 -5.16 9.21 4.83
C ILE A 58 -3.90 9.92 5.37
N GLY A 59 -2.74 9.26 5.37
CA GLY A 59 -1.48 9.84 5.84
C GLY A 59 -1.29 9.89 7.36
N ASP A 60 -2.20 9.31 8.16
CA ASP A 60 -2.06 9.22 9.61
C ASP A 60 -1.19 8.00 10.00
N TYR A 61 0.09 8.04 9.61
CA TYR A 61 1.01 6.92 9.80
C TYR A 61 1.25 6.58 11.27
N GLY A 62 1.15 7.56 12.17
CA GLY A 62 1.26 7.33 13.61
C GLY A 62 0.15 6.42 14.13
N GLN A 63 -1.09 6.64 13.69
CA GLN A 63 -2.20 5.75 14.03
C GLN A 63 -2.11 4.41 13.32
N ALA A 64 -1.65 4.38 12.06
CA ALA A 64 -1.45 3.15 11.31
C ALA A 64 -0.51 2.18 12.05
N LEU A 65 0.63 2.67 12.55
CA LEU A 65 1.58 1.86 13.34
C LEU A 65 0.99 1.45 14.69
N ARG A 66 0.39 2.39 15.44
CA ARG A 66 -0.18 2.11 16.76
C ARG A 66 -1.25 1.03 16.76
N PHE A 67 -2.13 1.01 15.76
CA PHE A 67 -3.20 0.02 15.71
C PHE A 67 -2.70 -1.36 15.24
N ASN A 68 -1.69 -1.42 14.38
CA ASN A 68 -1.01 -2.68 14.11
C ASN A 68 -0.29 -3.21 15.37
N ASP A 69 0.38 -2.34 16.14
CA ASP A 69 1.11 -2.76 17.34
C ASP A 69 0.21 -3.35 18.43
N LYS A 70 -1.04 -2.85 18.54
CA LYS A 70 -2.07 -3.41 19.44
C LYS A 70 -2.51 -4.82 19.04
N ASN A 71 -2.37 -5.17 17.77
CA ASN A 71 -2.70 -6.48 17.21
C ASN A 71 -1.52 -7.46 17.17
N THR A 72 -0.32 -7.00 17.48
CA THR A 72 0.87 -7.85 17.47
C THR A 72 0.73 -8.95 18.51
N ILE A 73 1.17 -10.15 18.14
CA ILE A 73 1.37 -11.29 19.04
C ILE A 73 1.96 -10.76 20.36
N PRO A 74 1.32 -11.01 21.52
CA PRO A 74 1.82 -10.48 22.78
C PRO A 74 3.30 -10.79 22.97
N GLN A 75 4.06 -9.86 23.56
CA GLN A 75 5.51 -10.03 23.73
C GLN A 75 5.88 -11.33 24.48
N TRP A 76 4.99 -11.85 25.34
CA TRP A 76 5.16 -13.13 26.04
C TRP A 76 5.12 -14.35 25.12
N THR A 77 4.37 -14.30 24.02
CA THR A 77 4.37 -15.34 22.99
C THR A 77 5.69 -15.38 22.20
N LEU A 78 6.47 -14.29 22.15
CA LEU A 78 7.79 -14.22 21.51
C LEU A 78 8.95 -14.68 22.42
N LYS A 79 8.76 -14.68 23.75
CA LYS A 79 9.80 -15.09 24.72
C LYS A 79 10.28 -16.53 24.55
N GLY A 80 9.48 -17.41 23.92
CA GLY A 80 9.87 -18.78 23.59
C GLY A 80 10.59 -18.93 22.24
N PHE A 81 10.51 -17.93 21.35
CA PHE A 81 11.09 -17.98 20.01
C PHE A 81 12.45 -17.27 19.92
N ILE A 82 12.67 -16.22 20.72
CA ILE A 82 13.95 -15.51 20.77
C ILE A 82 14.83 -16.20 21.81
N LYS A 83 15.82 -16.97 21.34
CA LYS A 83 16.79 -17.62 22.22
C LYS A 83 17.84 -16.60 22.64
N HIS A 84 18.44 -16.79 23.83
CA HIS A 84 19.56 -15.95 24.27
C HIS A 84 20.71 -15.92 23.24
N ALA A 85 20.92 -17.03 22.54
CA ALA A 85 21.87 -17.14 21.44
C ALA A 85 21.57 -16.18 20.26
N ASP A 86 20.31 -15.91 19.95
CA ASP A 86 19.92 -14.99 18.87
C ASP A 86 20.29 -13.54 19.24
N THR A 87 20.05 -13.17 20.50
CA THR A 87 20.45 -11.86 21.03
C THR A 87 21.97 -11.67 21.01
N LEU A 88 22.74 -12.70 21.43
CA LEU A 88 24.20 -12.66 21.38
C LEU A 88 24.73 -12.56 19.95
N ALA A 89 24.13 -13.29 19.00
CA ALA A 89 24.50 -13.22 17.59
C ALA A 89 24.34 -11.80 17.01
N ILE A 90 23.27 -11.09 17.38
CA ILE A 90 23.05 -9.70 16.99
C ILE A 90 24.09 -8.78 17.64
N GLN A 91 24.38 -8.95 18.93
CA GLN A 91 25.35 -8.11 19.66
C GLN A 91 26.77 -8.18 19.08
N HIS A 92 27.15 -9.33 18.51
CA HIS A 92 28.46 -9.51 17.88
C HIS A 92 28.48 -9.24 16.36
N SER A 93 27.33 -8.88 15.78
CA SER A 93 27.23 -8.54 14.36
C SER A 93 27.64 -7.08 14.10
N LYS A 94 28.12 -6.81 12.88
CA LYS A 94 28.39 -5.45 12.42
C LYS A 94 27.28 -5.03 11.46
N PRO A 95 26.56 -3.92 11.72
CA PRO A 95 25.56 -3.44 10.80
C PRO A 95 26.24 -2.99 9.51
N VAL A 96 25.62 -3.31 8.38
CA VAL A 96 26.03 -2.85 7.05
C VAL A 96 24.86 -2.13 6.38
N PRO A 97 25.11 -1.24 5.41
CA PRO A 97 24.04 -0.60 4.66
C PRO A 97 23.16 -1.65 3.95
N ALA A 98 21.89 -1.74 4.35
CA ALA A 98 20.98 -2.77 3.86
C ALA A 98 20.77 -2.72 2.34
N GLN A 99 20.70 -1.51 1.77
CA GLN A 99 20.54 -1.33 0.32
C GLN A 99 21.69 -1.95 -0.46
N GLU A 100 22.93 -1.64 -0.07
CA GLU A 100 24.14 -2.15 -0.71
C GLU A 100 24.21 -3.67 -0.61
N TYR A 101 23.98 -4.21 0.60
CA TYR A 101 23.99 -5.65 0.84
C TYR A 101 22.96 -6.39 -0.02
N ILE A 102 21.71 -5.92 -0.06
CA ILE A 102 20.64 -6.56 -0.83
C ILE A 102 20.98 -6.53 -2.33
N ILE A 103 21.43 -5.38 -2.86
CA ILE A 103 21.78 -5.24 -4.28
C ILE A 103 22.95 -6.17 -4.64
N GLN A 104 23.98 -6.23 -3.80
CA GLN A 104 25.14 -7.11 -4.03
C GLN A 104 24.71 -8.58 -4.01
N ARG A 105 23.93 -9.00 -3.01
CA ARG A 105 23.44 -10.38 -2.92
C ARG A 105 22.58 -10.74 -4.13
N ALA A 106 21.72 -9.82 -4.57
CA ALA A 106 20.81 -10.02 -5.68
C ALA A 106 21.51 -10.32 -7.02
N GLN A 107 22.78 -9.92 -7.20
CA GLN A 107 23.55 -10.25 -8.42
C GLN A 107 23.69 -11.76 -8.67
N SER A 108 23.60 -12.56 -7.60
CA SER A 108 23.68 -14.01 -7.64
C SER A 108 22.32 -14.72 -7.55
N GLU A 109 21.22 -13.95 -7.61
CA GLU A 109 19.87 -14.46 -7.43
C GLU A 109 19.00 -14.25 -8.66
N GLN A 110 18.12 -15.20 -8.92
CA GLN A 110 17.14 -15.09 -10.01
C GLN A 110 15.83 -14.42 -9.56
N LEU A 111 15.53 -14.50 -8.26
CA LEU A 111 14.31 -14.01 -7.65
C LEU A 111 14.62 -13.36 -6.31
N VAL A 112 14.11 -12.14 -6.11
CA VAL A 112 14.16 -11.43 -4.83
C VAL A 112 12.73 -11.15 -4.40
N ILE A 113 12.36 -11.66 -3.22
CA ILE A 113 11.05 -11.42 -2.62
C ILE A 113 11.25 -10.45 -1.45
N ILE A 114 10.54 -9.31 -1.49
CA ILE A 114 10.56 -8.32 -0.41
C ILE A 114 9.16 -8.30 0.20
N ASN A 115 9.07 -8.70 1.47
CA ASN A 115 7.83 -8.63 2.21
C ASN A 115 7.60 -7.21 2.74
N GLU A 116 6.34 -6.77 2.79
CA GLU A 116 5.98 -5.46 3.32
C GLU A 116 4.79 -5.56 4.29
N ALA A 117 4.72 -4.61 5.22
CA ALA A 117 3.53 -4.42 6.04
C ALA A 117 2.62 -3.41 5.33
N HIS A 118 1.39 -3.79 5.01
CA HIS A 118 0.53 -2.95 4.16
C HIS A 118 0.22 -1.57 4.77
N HIS A 119 0.15 -1.49 6.10
CA HIS A 119 -0.05 -0.25 6.86
C HIS A 119 1.21 0.61 7.04
N ASN A 120 2.39 0.16 6.58
CA ASN A 120 3.67 0.84 6.76
C ASN A 120 4.27 1.31 5.41
N PRO A 121 3.83 2.46 4.86
CA PRO A 121 4.34 3.00 3.60
C PRO A 121 5.86 3.18 3.51
N PRO A 122 6.59 3.49 4.59
CA PRO A 122 8.06 3.47 4.58
C PRO A 122 8.69 2.19 4.00
N HIS A 123 8.07 1.02 4.14
CA HIS A 123 8.58 -0.22 3.51
C HIS A 123 8.61 -0.10 1.99
N ARG A 124 7.62 0.57 1.39
CA ARG A 124 7.55 0.79 -0.06
C ARG A 124 8.57 1.79 -0.54
N VAL A 125 8.82 2.84 0.24
CA VAL A 125 9.91 3.79 -0.04
C VAL A 125 11.25 3.05 -0.05
N PHE A 126 11.46 2.15 0.90
CA PHE A 126 12.65 1.30 0.93
C PHE A 126 12.72 0.39 -0.29
N THR A 127 11.65 -0.34 -0.65
CA THR A 127 11.63 -1.16 -1.87
C THR A 127 11.89 -0.34 -3.13
N ALA A 128 11.28 0.84 -3.27
CA ALA A 128 11.48 1.75 -4.38
C ALA A 128 12.96 2.17 -4.51
N SER A 129 13.63 2.40 -3.39
CA SER A 129 15.06 2.75 -3.36
C SER A 129 15.97 1.64 -3.92
N LEU A 130 15.53 0.37 -3.87
CA LEU A 130 16.27 -0.77 -4.40
C LEU A 130 16.10 -0.95 -5.92
N LEU A 131 15.01 -0.46 -6.51
CA LEU A 131 14.62 -0.80 -7.88
C LEU A 131 15.69 -0.44 -8.92
N LYS A 132 16.37 0.70 -8.76
CA LYS A 132 17.45 1.11 -9.67
C LYS A 132 18.63 0.13 -9.61
N GLY A 133 19.04 -0.26 -8.40
CA GLY A 133 20.13 -1.21 -8.20
C GLY A 133 19.80 -2.61 -8.69
N LEU A 134 18.57 -3.08 -8.42
CA LEU A 134 18.07 -4.36 -8.94
C LEU A 134 18.00 -4.35 -10.47
N TYR A 135 17.57 -3.25 -11.10
CA TYR A 135 17.61 -3.11 -12.55
C TYR A 135 19.04 -3.19 -13.09
N GLN A 136 20.01 -2.52 -12.45
CA GLN A 136 21.42 -2.63 -12.83
C GLN A 136 21.97 -4.06 -12.66
N ALA A 137 21.48 -4.80 -11.66
CA ALA A 137 21.83 -6.20 -11.42
C ALA A 137 21.17 -7.21 -12.39
N GLY A 138 20.34 -6.75 -13.34
CA GLY A 138 19.76 -7.60 -14.40
C GLY A 138 18.28 -7.94 -14.23
N PHE A 139 17.63 -7.53 -13.13
CA PHE A 139 16.19 -7.74 -12.94
C PHE A 139 15.37 -6.87 -13.91
N ARG A 140 14.35 -7.47 -14.55
CA ARG A 140 13.53 -6.80 -15.57
C ARG A 140 12.03 -6.87 -15.31
N TYR A 141 11.61 -7.64 -14.32
CA TYR A 141 10.20 -7.83 -13.99
C TYR A 141 9.99 -7.50 -12.52
N LEU A 142 8.96 -6.71 -12.24
CA LEU A 142 8.48 -6.41 -10.90
C LEU A 142 7.07 -6.97 -10.78
N ALA A 143 6.88 -7.95 -9.90
CA ALA A 143 5.56 -8.40 -9.49
C ALA A 143 5.22 -7.73 -8.14
N ALA A 144 4.00 -7.22 -8.02
CA ALA A 144 3.52 -6.62 -6.78
C ALA A 144 2.11 -7.11 -6.49
N GLU A 145 1.88 -7.63 -5.27
CA GLU A 145 0.57 -8.07 -4.78
C GLU A 145 -0.51 -7.00 -4.94
N THR A 146 -0.09 -5.73 -4.86
CA THR A 146 -0.92 -4.55 -5.11
C THR A 146 -1.71 -4.62 -6.41
N LEU A 147 -1.15 -5.17 -7.49
CA LEU A 147 -1.64 -4.97 -8.85
C LEU A 147 -2.57 -6.10 -9.30
N TYR A 148 -3.72 -5.74 -9.85
CA TYR A 148 -4.65 -6.70 -10.46
C TYR A 148 -4.22 -7.06 -11.87
N ALA A 149 -4.27 -8.35 -12.18
CA ALA A 149 -4.06 -8.86 -13.54
C ALA A 149 -5.13 -8.35 -14.55
N SER A 150 -6.28 -7.88 -14.06
CA SER A 150 -7.34 -7.31 -14.89
C SER A 150 -7.03 -5.93 -15.47
N ASP A 151 -6.04 -5.20 -14.94
CA ASP A 151 -5.58 -3.95 -15.56
C ASP A 151 -4.59 -4.23 -16.71
N SER A 152 -5.15 -4.63 -17.85
CA SER A 152 -4.39 -4.98 -19.05
C SER A 152 -3.62 -3.81 -19.67
N THR A 153 -3.97 -2.57 -19.31
CA THR A 153 -3.36 -1.34 -19.84
C THR A 153 -2.20 -0.82 -18.99
N LEU A 154 -1.97 -1.41 -17.80
CA LEU A 154 -0.99 -0.93 -16.83
C LEU A 154 0.41 -0.75 -17.43
N ASN A 155 0.92 -1.75 -18.14
CA ASN A 155 2.27 -1.71 -18.73
C ASN A 155 2.39 -0.70 -19.88
N GLN A 156 1.29 -0.42 -20.58
CA GLN A 156 1.27 0.60 -21.64
C GLN A 156 1.26 2.01 -21.05
N ARG A 157 0.46 2.20 -20.00
CA ARG A 157 0.33 3.47 -19.28
C ARG A 157 1.56 3.79 -18.43
N GLY A 158 2.21 2.77 -17.85
CA GLY A 158 3.43 2.90 -17.04
C GLY A 158 3.19 3.34 -15.59
N TYR A 159 1.94 3.44 -15.15
CA TYR A 159 1.60 3.80 -13.77
C TYR A 159 0.23 3.21 -13.34
N PRO A 160 0.07 2.85 -12.06
CA PRO A 160 -1.20 2.36 -11.53
C PRO A 160 -2.22 3.49 -11.36
N LEU A 161 -3.50 3.16 -11.50
CA LEU A 161 -4.64 3.97 -11.11
C LEU A 161 -5.21 3.44 -9.78
N ILE A 162 -6.11 4.20 -9.17
CA ILE A 162 -6.83 3.75 -7.96
C ILE A 162 -7.51 2.40 -8.20
N GLY A 163 -8.00 2.13 -9.41
CA GLY A 163 -8.62 0.85 -9.79
C GLY A 163 -7.66 -0.26 -10.22
N SER A 164 -6.34 -0.02 -10.29
CA SER A 164 -5.36 -1.03 -10.70
C SER A 164 -5.08 -2.07 -9.63
N GLY A 165 -5.67 -1.96 -8.45
CA GLY A 165 -5.35 -2.79 -7.29
C GLY A 165 -6.20 -2.53 -6.07
N TYR A 166 -6.10 -3.40 -5.06
CA TYR A 166 -6.72 -3.13 -3.76
C TYR A 166 -5.94 -2.03 -3.01
N TYR A 167 -4.63 -2.19 -2.95
CA TYR A 167 -3.76 -1.32 -2.18
C TYR A 167 -3.30 -0.06 -2.91
N THR A 168 -3.64 0.12 -4.19
CA THR A 168 -3.35 1.34 -4.98
C THR A 168 -4.02 2.59 -4.43
N ARG A 169 -4.95 2.43 -3.48
CA ARG A 169 -5.58 3.51 -2.73
C ARG A 169 -4.60 4.22 -1.79
N GLU A 170 -3.57 3.55 -1.29
CA GLU A 170 -2.59 4.22 -0.44
C GLU A 170 -1.67 5.11 -1.31
N PRO A 171 -1.50 6.41 -1.00
CA PRO A 171 -0.80 7.35 -1.88
C PRO A 171 0.59 6.90 -2.32
N THR A 172 1.38 6.30 -1.44
CA THR A 172 2.75 5.85 -1.75
C THR A 172 2.77 4.66 -2.72
N ARG A 173 1.68 3.88 -2.84
CA ARG A 173 1.55 2.77 -3.81
C ARG A 173 1.34 3.23 -5.25
N SER A 174 1.04 4.52 -5.46
CA SER A 174 0.79 5.10 -6.78
C SER A 174 2.06 5.57 -7.51
N LEU A 175 3.23 5.42 -6.89
CA LEU A 175 4.51 5.82 -7.48
C LEU A 175 4.80 5.05 -8.79
N PRO A 176 5.47 5.70 -9.77
CA PRO A 176 5.63 5.14 -11.10
C PRO A 176 6.36 3.80 -11.08
N VAL A 177 5.74 2.81 -11.73
CA VAL A 177 6.41 1.56 -12.08
C VAL A 177 7.45 1.93 -13.13
N VAL A 178 8.73 1.72 -12.81
CA VAL A 178 9.83 1.96 -13.75
C VAL A 178 9.49 1.27 -15.08
N LYS A 179 9.46 2.03 -16.18
CA LYS A 179 9.28 1.49 -17.54
C LYS A 179 10.25 0.32 -17.72
N THR A 180 9.72 -0.90 -17.71
CA THR A 180 10.47 -2.07 -18.15
C THR A 180 10.68 -1.90 -19.64
N GLY A 181 11.93 -1.87 -20.08
CA GLY A 181 12.28 -1.75 -21.50
C GLY A 181 11.58 -2.83 -22.34
N LYS A 182 11.37 -2.55 -23.63
CA LYS A 182 10.77 -3.47 -24.61
C LYS A 182 11.08 -4.93 -24.29
N LEU A 183 10.04 -5.75 -24.14
CA LEU A 183 10.12 -7.20 -23.96
C LEU A 183 11.12 -7.78 -24.98
N PRO A 184 12.22 -8.42 -24.55
CA PRO A 184 13.04 -9.19 -25.49
C PRO A 184 12.18 -10.33 -26.06
N LYS A 185 12.33 -10.58 -27.37
CA LYS A 185 11.72 -11.74 -28.04
C LYS A 185 12.09 -13.01 -27.24
N PRO A 186 11.17 -13.99 -27.09
CA PRO A 186 11.45 -15.19 -26.33
C PRO A 186 12.71 -15.87 -26.88
N ALA A 187 13.77 -15.90 -26.06
CA ALA A 187 14.98 -16.62 -26.38
C ALA A 187 14.64 -18.11 -26.39
N THR A 188 14.84 -18.76 -27.53
CA THR A 188 14.78 -20.21 -27.65
C THR A 188 15.91 -20.79 -26.81
N TRP A 189 15.58 -21.34 -25.65
CA TRP A 189 16.54 -22.03 -24.78
C TRP A 189 17.01 -23.32 -25.47
N LYS A 190 18.18 -23.27 -26.13
CA LYS A 190 18.98 -24.48 -26.33
C LYS A 190 19.85 -24.65 -25.08
N ARG A 191 19.55 -25.70 -24.30
CA ARG A 191 20.45 -26.15 -23.23
C ARG A 191 21.74 -26.67 -23.87
N SER A 192 22.87 -26.12 -23.47
CA SER A 192 24.20 -26.75 -23.56
C SER A 192 24.37 -27.72 -22.41
#